data_AF-A0A1W1HXF1-F1
#
_entry.id   AF-A0A1W1HXF1-F1
#
_cell.length_a   1.000
_cell.length_b   1.000
_cell.length_c   1.000
_cell.angle_alpha   90.00
_cell.angle_beta   90.00
_cell.angle_gamma   90.00
#
_symmetry.space_group_name_H-M   'P 1'
#
loop_
_entity.id
_entity.type
_entity.pdbx_description
1 polymer ?
#
loop_
_entity_poly.entity_id
_entity_poly.type
_entity_poly.pdbx_seq_one_letter_code
_entity_poly.pdbx_strand_id
1 'polypeptide(L)'
;MGPTKAIVQGQSLHEAVSGKLIRDGFTSQQAMEDYVRQHYIVMPVRDNAGQPWQLDGKPVYCLHGVQYETVDDQKVHLSRCPDCGGMGIRADELTVDSDCIRCTACGHEFDARLEMMET
;
A
#
# COMPACT_ATOMS: atom_id res chain seq x y z
N MET A 1 18.58 -0.04 7.55
CA MET A 1 17.59 1.05 7.69
C MET A 1 16.85 1.13 6.37
N GLY A 2 15.53 0.91 6.38
CA GLY A 2 14.67 1.10 5.21
C GLY A 2 14.31 2.57 5.00
N PRO A 3 13.57 2.91 3.93
CA PRO A 3 13.11 4.27 3.68
C PRO A 3 12.16 4.76 4.78
N THR A 4 12.12 6.07 4.97
CA THR A 4 11.19 6.69 5.91
C THR A 4 9.75 6.48 5.42
N LYS A 5 8.95 5.76 6.19
CA LYS A 5 7.51 5.61 5.94
C LYS A 5 6.82 6.92 6.25
N ALA A 6 6.10 7.46 5.27
CA ALA A 6 5.36 8.70 5.41
C ALA A 6 3.85 8.49 5.36
N ILE A 7 3.10 9.46 5.85
CA ILE A 7 1.66 9.62 5.64
C ILE A 7 1.40 10.97 5.01
N VAL A 8 0.37 11.03 4.17
CA VAL A 8 -0.07 12.26 3.50
C VAL A 8 -1.21 12.86 4.30
N GLN A 9 -1.07 14.14 4.66
CA GLN A 9 -2.10 14.91 5.34
C GLN A 9 -2.34 16.20 4.56
N GLY A 10 -3.34 16.22 3.68
CA GLY A 10 -3.56 17.34 2.77
C GLY A 10 -2.34 17.59 1.87
N GLN A 11 -1.70 18.76 2.03
CA GLN A 11 -0.52 19.18 1.26
C GLN A 11 0.79 19.02 2.05
N SER A 12 0.82 18.16 3.07
CA SER A 12 2.02 17.83 3.84
C SER A 12 2.31 16.33 3.92
N LEU A 13 3.60 16.03 4.09
CA LEU A 13 4.14 14.71 4.38
C LEU A 13 4.65 14.67 5.81
N HIS A 14 4.24 13.64 6.53
CA HIS A 14 4.64 13.38 7.92
C HIS A 14 5.25 11.99 8.03
N GLU A 15 6.20 11.80 8.93
CA GLU A 15 6.72 10.48 9.29
C GLU A 15 5.60 9.66 9.94
N ALA A 16 5.40 8.43 9.48
CA ALA A 16 4.28 7.59 9.87
C ALA A 16 4.35 7.11 11.33
N VAL A 17 5.57 6.91 11.87
CA VAL A 17 5.78 6.44 13.25
C VAL A 17 5.60 7.58 14.25
N SER A 18 6.26 8.72 14.01
CA SER A 18 6.36 9.81 14.98
C SER A 18 5.37 10.95 14.74
N GLY A 19 4.76 11.01 13.55
CA GLY A 19 3.96 12.16 13.10
C GLY A 19 4.80 13.41 12.76
N LYS A 20 6.12 13.33 12.85
CA LYS A 20 7.02 14.46 12.58
C LYS A 20 6.82 14.97 11.16
N LEU A 21 6.67 16.28 11.01
CA LEU A 21 6.61 16.92 9.70
C LEU A 21 7.91 16.68 8.94
N ILE A 22 7.79 16.09 7.74
CA ILE A 22 8.90 15.92 6.80
C ILE A 22 8.95 17.15 5.90
N ARG A 23 7.81 17.48 5.27
CA ARG A 23 7.68 18.60 4.35
C ARG A 23 6.22 19.02 4.22
N ASP A 24 5.96 20.31 4.14
CA ASP A 24 4.66 20.87 3.82
C ASP A 24 4.71 21.76 2.56
N GLY A 25 3.55 22.30 2.19
CA GLY A 25 3.41 23.28 1.12
C GLY A 25 3.54 22.67 -0.28
N PHE A 26 3.21 21.39 -0.45
CA PHE A 26 3.17 20.78 -1.78
C PHE A 26 2.08 21.43 -2.63
N THR A 27 2.46 21.92 -3.81
CA THR A 27 1.55 22.59 -4.75
C THR A 27 0.64 21.61 -5.48
N SER A 28 1.02 20.33 -5.55
CA SER A 28 0.26 19.26 -6.19
C SER A 28 0.69 17.88 -5.66
N GLN A 29 -0.15 16.86 -5.93
CA GLN A 29 0.19 15.46 -5.66
C GLN A 29 1.45 15.03 -6.42
N GLN A 30 1.62 15.48 -7.67
CA GLN A 30 2.80 15.19 -8.47
C GLN A 30 4.07 15.74 -7.82
N ALA A 31 4.04 16.97 -7.30
CA ALA A 31 5.20 17.56 -6.61
C ALA A 31 5.59 16.75 -5.35
N MET A 32 4.60 16.17 -4.68
CA MET A 32 4.81 15.28 -3.55
C MET A 32 5.43 13.94 -3.98
N GLU A 33 4.94 13.34 -5.08
CA GLU A 33 5.50 12.11 -5.64
C GLU A 33 6.93 12.29 -6.14
N ASP A 34 7.23 13.42 -6.78
CA ASP A 34 8.57 13.77 -7.24
C ASP A 34 9.54 13.94 -6.06
N TYR A 35 9.09 14.61 -5.00
CA TYR A 35 9.84 14.73 -3.75
C TYR A 35 10.13 13.35 -3.14
N VAL A 36 9.09 12.51 -3.01
CA VAL A 36 9.26 11.16 -2.44
C VAL A 36 10.21 10.32 -3.28
N ARG A 37 10.20 10.43 -4.61
CA ARG A 37 11.12 9.70 -5.51
C ARG A 37 12.57 10.14 -5.36
N GLN A 38 12.81 11.42 -5.06
CA GLN A 38 14.15 11.99 -4.91
C GLN A 38 14.73 11.81 -3.49
N HIS A 39 13.89 11.44 -2.54
CA HIS A 39 14.26 11.24 -1.15
C HIS A 39 14.09 9.77 -0.75
N TYR A 40 14.76 9.32 0.31
CA TYR A 40 14.62 7.93 0.78
C TYR A 40 13.34 7.76 1.62
N ILE A 41 12.18 8.03 1.00
CA ILE A 41 10.84 8.08 1.61
C ILE A 41 9.92 7.14 0.83
N VAL A 42 8.96 6.53 1.52
CA VAL A 42 7.88 5.74 0.91
C VAL A 42 6.52 6.28 1.35
N MET A 43 5.56 6.36 0.43
CA MET A 43 4.16 6.68 0.72
C MET A 43 3.31 5.42 0.85
N PRO A 44 2.12 5.50 1.48
CA PRO A 44 1.19 4.39 1.52
C PRO A 44 0.79 3.98 0.10
N VAL A 45 0.58 2.68 -0.09
CA VAL A 45 0.01 2.13 -1.33
C VAL A 45 -1.36 2.76 -1.55
N ARG A 46 -1.69 3.08 -2.80
CA ARG A 46 -2.99 3.63 -3.19
C ARG A 46 -3.66 2.73 -4.20
N ASP A 47 -4.99 2.69 -4.13
CA ASP A 47 -5.82 2.09 -5.17
C ASP A 47 -5.85 2.98 -6.43
N ASN A 48 -6.57 2.53 -7.46
CA ASN A 48 -6.66 3.26 -8.72
C ASN A 48 -7.49 4.55 -8.60
N ALA A 49 -8.29 4.71 -7.53
CA ALA A 49 -8.99 5.95 -7.19
C ALA A 49 -8.11 6.90 -6.36
N GLY A 50 -6.87 6.52 -6.04
CA GLY A 50 -5.94 7.30 -5.24
C GLY A 50 -6.18 7.20 -3.73
N GLN A 51 -7.06 6.32 -3.27
CA GLN A 51 -7.32 6.11 -1.84
C GLN A 51 -6.21 5.25 -1.23
N PRO A 52 -5.63 5.65 -0.08
CA PRO A 52 -4.59 4.88 0.56
C PRO A 52 -5.14 3.57 1.15
N TRP A 53 -4.37 2.49 0.99
CA TRP A 53 -4.66 1.23 1.65
C TRP A 53 -4.52 1.37 3.15
N GLN A 54 -5.49 0.79 3.87
CA GLN A 54 -5.50 0.76 5.32
C GLN A 54 -5.82 -0.65 5.81
N LEU A 55 -4.96 -1.18 6.68
CA LEU A 55 -5.19 -2.42 7.41
C LEU A 55 -5.32 -2.06 8.90
N ASP A 56 -6.45 -2.42 9.50
CA ASP A 56 -6.80 -2.03 10.88
C ASP A 56 -6.65 -0.52 11.14
N GLY A 57 -7.02 0.30 10.15
CA GLY A 57 -6.90 1.76 10.18
C GLY A 57 -5.47 2.31 10.04
N LYS A 58 -4.47 1.44 9.87
CA LYS A 58 -3.06 1.84 9.66
C LYS A 58 -2.67 1.77 8.18
N PRO A 59 -1.82 2.67 7.68
CA PRO A 59 -1.36 2.67 6.29
C PRO A 59 -0.50 1.44 5.96
N VAL A 60 -0.63 0.96 4.73
CA VAL A 60 0.18 -0.13 4.17
C VAL A 60 1.17 0.41 3.16
N TYR A 61 2.39 -0.13 3.17
CA TYR A 61 3.51 0.25 2.30
C TYR A 61 3.94 -0.92 1.43
N CYS A 62 4.56 -0.62 0.28
CA CYS A 62 5.22 -1.61 -0.56
C CYS A 62 6.66 -1.18 -0.81
N LEU A 63 7.62 -1.90 -0.22
CA LEU A 63 9.04 -1.63 -0.40
C LEU A 63 9.72 -2.58 -1.39
N HIS A 64 9.15 -3.77 -1.58
CA HIS A 64 9.80 -4.86 -2.31
C HIS A 64 8.84 -5.50 -3.32
N GLY A 65 8.50 -4.76 -4.37
CA GLY A 65 7.71 -5.25 -5.50
C GLY A 65 6.27 -5.60 -5.11
N VAL A 66 6.05 -6.84 -4.70
CA VAL A 66 4.73 -7.40 -4.32
C VAL A 66 4.62 -7.65 -2.80
N GLN A 67 5.68 -7.37 -2.04
CA GLN A 67 5.66 -7.55 -0.59
C GLN A 67 5.21 -6.28 0.12
N TYR A 68 4.08 -6.38 0.80
CA TYR A 68 3.49 -5.31 1.59
C TYR A 68 3.88 -5.40 3.06
N GLU A 69 3.90 -4.23 3.71
CA GLU A 69 4.26 -4.12 5.12
C GLU A 69 3.54 -2.96 5.83
N THR A 70 3.42 -3.07 7.15
CA THR A 70 2.85 -2.03 8.00
C THR A 70 3.89 -0.96 8.35
N VAL A 71 3.45 0.09 9.04
CA VAL A 71 4.33 1.12 9.60
C VAL A 71 5.45 0.54 10.49
N ASP A 72 5.17 -0.56 11.19
CA ASP A 72 6.06 -1.26 12.12
C ASP A 72 6.94 -2.33 11.45
N ASP A 73 7.12 -2.25 10.13
CA ASP A 73 7.91 -3.21 9.31
C ASP A 73 7.40 -4.65 9.34
N GLN A 74 6.15 -4.88 9.78
CA GLN A 74 5.54 -6.20 9.77
C GLN A 74 5.06 -6.54 8.36
N LYS A 75 5.56 -7.65 7.81
CA LYS A 75 5.10 -8.18 6.52
C LYS A 75 3.65 -8.63 6.64
N VAL A 76 2.84 -8.26 5.66
CA VAL A 76 1.42 -8.62 5.59
C VAL A 76 1.11 -9.31 4.28
N HIS A 77 0.30 -10.37 4.35
CA HIS A 77 -0.12 -11.15 3.18
C HIS A 77 -1.34 -10.51 2.53
N LEU A 78 -1.07 -9.47 1.74
CA LEU A 78 -2.06 -8.72 0.98
C LEU A 78 -1.81 -8.90 -0.52
N SER A 79 -2.85 -8.76 -1.32
CA SER A 79 -2.75 -8.76 -2.77
C SER A 79 -3.46 -7.56 -3.38
N ARG A 80 -2.92 -7.03 -4.48
CA ARG A 80 -3.54 -5.92 -5.21
C ARG A 80 -4.66 -6.46 -6.08
N CYS A 81 -5.87 -5.93 -5.91
CA CYS A 81 -7.00 -6.28 -6.75
C CYS A 81 -6.72 -5.83 -8.20
N PRO A 82 -6.86 -6.72 -9.19
CA PRO A 82 -6.60 -6.38 -10.59
C PRO A 82 -7.55 -5.32 -11.16
N ASP A 83 -8.78 -5.24 -10.66
CA ASP A 83 -9.82 -4.35 -11.21
C ASP A 83 -9.71 -2.92 -10.69
N CYS A 84 -9.63 -2.77 -9.36
CA CYS A 84 -9.67 -1.45 -8.72
C CYS A 84 -8.32 -1.02 -8.12
N GLY A 85 -7.32 -1.90 -8.09
CA GLY A 85 -6.06 -1.65 -7.39
C GLY A 85 -6.20 -1.60 -5.86
N GLY A 86 -7.38 -1.92 -5.32
CA GLY A 86 -7.65 -1.97 -3.89
C GLY A 86 -7.02 -3.16 -3.19
N MET A 87 -7.08 -3.15 -1.86
CA MET A 87 -6.47 -4.17 -1.02
C MET A 87 -7.34 -5.43 -0.95
N GLY A 88 -6.77 -6.57 -1.33
CA GLY A 88 -7.30 -7.90 -1.06
C GLY A 88 -6.64 -8.49 0.18
N ILE A 89 -7.45 -8.96 1.14
CA ILE A 89 -6.99 -9.62 2.35
C ILE A 89 -7.26 -11.11 2.19
N ARG A 90 -6.26 -11.96 2.45
CA ARG A 90 -6.48 -13.40 2.57
C ARG A 90 -7.33 -13.69 3.81
N ALA A 91 -8.50 -14.28 3.62
CA ALA A 91 -9.23 -14.88 4.71
C ALA A 91 -8.52 -16.20 5.06
N ASP A 92 -7.84 -16.25 6.22
CA ASP A 92 -7.17 -17.46 6.67
C ASP A 92 -8.21 -18.50 7.10
N GLU A 93 -8.33 -19.59 6.34
CA GLU A 93 -8.17 -20.94 6.90
C GLU A 93 -7.63 -21.85 5.79
N LEU A 94 -6.60 -22.61 6.16
CA LEU A 94 -5.84 -23.63 5.42
C LEU A 94 -6.70 -24.73 4.75
N THR A 95 -7.59 -24.39 3.82
CA THR A 95 -8.20 -25.36 2.92
C THR A 95 -7.61 -25.22 1.54
N VAL A 96 -6.84 -26.24 1.16
CA VAL A 96 -5.90 -26.35 0.03
C VAL A 96 -6.54 -26.21 -1.36
N ASP A 97 -7.79 -25.77 -1.46
CA ASP A 97 -8.60 -25.91 -2.68
C ASP A 97 -9.12 -24.59 -3.27
N SER A 98 -9.00 -23.45 -2.59
CA SER A 98 -9.34 -22.13 -3.16
C SER A 98 -8.67 -20.97 -2.42
N ASP A 99 -7.52 -20.46 -2.90
CA ASP A 99 -6.87 -19.23 -2.40
C ASP A 99 -7.59 -17.98 -2.97
N CYS A 100 -8.91 -17.93 -2.78
CA CYS A 100 -9.75 -16.85 -3.27
C CYS A 100 -9.59 -15.63 -2.35
N ILE A 101 -9.01 -14.56 -2.87
CA ILE A 101 -8.86 -13.29 -2.16
C ILE A 101 -10.01 -12.38 -2.53
N ARG A 102 -10.63 -11.78 -1.51
CA ARG A 102 -11.68 -10.78 -1.71
C ARG A 102 -11.14 -9.37 -1.52
N CYS A 103 -11.36 -8.51 -2.50
CA CYS A 103 -11.04 -7.10 -2.40
C CYS A 103 -11.94 -6.41 -1.36
N THR A 104 -11.33 -5.68 -0.44
CA THR A 104 -12.04 -4.88 0.58
C THR A 104 -12.74 -3.64 0.02
N ALA A 105 -12.33 -3.17 -1.16
CA ALA A 105 -12.88 -1.99 -1.80
C ALA A 105 -14.05 -2.30 -2.74
N CYS A 106 -13.86 -3.20 -3.72
CA CYS A 106 -14.88 -3.52 -4.73
C CYS A 106 -15.60 -4.86 -4.49
N GLY A 107 -15.13 -5.67 -3.54
CA GLY A 107 -15.70 -7.00 -3.28
C GLY A 107 -15.35 -8.07 -4.30
N HIS A 108 -14.57 -7.76 -5.35
CA HIS A 108 -14.14 -8.73 -6.35
C HIS A 108 -13.29 -9.84 -5.71
N GLU A 109 -13.62 -11.07 -6.05
CA GLU A 109 -12.95 -12.30 -5.68
C GLU A 109 -11.96 -12.72 -6.77
N PHE A 110 -10.68 -12.86 -6.44
CA PHE A 110 -9.63 -13.18 -7.41
C PHE A 110 -8.60 -14.14 -6.80
N ASP A 111 -7.98 -14.95 -7.66
CA ASP A 111 -6.96 -15.91 -7.24
C ASP A 111 -5.60 -15.24 -7.10
N ALA A 112 -4.94 -15.43 -5.95
CA ALA A 112 -3.66 -14.79 -5.65
C ALA A 112 -2.47 -15.38 -6.43
N ARG A 113 -2.65 -16.50 -7.16
CA ARG A 113 -1.57 -17.21 -7.87
C ARG A 113 -1.30 -16.63 -9.26
N LEU A 114 -2.12 -15.67 -9.73
CA LEU A 114 -2.00 -15.07 -11.05
C LEU A 114 -1.00 -13.91 -11.09
N GLU A 115 0.30 -14.24 -11.00
CA GLU A 115 1.40 -13.45 -11.58
C GLU A 115 2.47 -14.35 -12.22
N MET A 116 2.05 -15.36 -12.99
CA MET A 116 2.94 -16.09 -13.91
C MET A 116 2.35 -16.11 -15.32
N MET A 117 2.39 -14.98 -16.01
CA MET A 117 2.48 -14.97 -17.48
C MET A 117 3.50 -13.92 -17.88
N GLU A 118 4.70 -14.41 -18.13
CA GLU A 118 5.79 -13.72 -18.82
C GLU A 118 5.27 -13.25 -20.20
N THR A 119 5.57 -12.00 -20.57
CA THR A 119 5.51 -11.54 -21.96
C THR A 119 6.91 -11.14 -22.41
#